data_AF-A0A523QFW2-F1
#
_entry.id   AF-A0A523QFW2-F1
#
_cell.length_a   1.000
_cell.length_b   1.000
_cell.length_c   1.000
_cell.angle_alpha   90.00
_cell.angle_beta   90.00
_cell.angle_gamma   90.00
#
_symmetry.space_group_name_H-M   'P 1'
#
loop_
_entity.id
_entity.type
_entity.pdbx_description
1 polymer ?
#
loop_
_entity_poly.entity_id
_entity_poly.type
_entity_poly.pdbx_seq_one_letter_code
_entity_poly.pdbx_strand_id
1 'polypeptide(L)'
;MAIGKIEPTGCTVRKGKVQLRFSFYLEPGDARYEEHHVQVPIIPEGGYPGEVNAEGAPVDQDHYNSWLESLPKKWQDNPFHNHFVYVDADATDAEIRQLMTESLEEFWGIWANGEDILKAWKAKPLKSKRRFVAGDMSTTNMKRCRQKVEDIVERASELQVVRGVK
;
A
#
# COMPACT_ATOMS: atom_id res chain seq x y z
N MET A 1 -11.09 2.08 -13.69
CA MET A 1 -9.68 2.36 -14.00
C MET A 1 -8.87 2.20 -12.74
N ALA A 2 -7.82 1.37 -12.77
CA ALA A 2 -6.98 1.21 -11.59
C ALA A 2 -6.26 2.52 -11.20
N ILE A 3 -6.13 2.76 -9.89
CA ILE A 3 -5.56 3.96 -9.28
C ILE A 3 -4.37 3.58 -8.41
N GLY A 4 -3.27 4.32 -8.50
CA GLY A 4 -2.15 4.25 -7.57
C GLY A 4 -2.17 5.42 -6.60
N LYS A 5 -1.96 5.13 -5.32
CA LYS A 5 -1.88 6.11 -4.23
C LYS A 5 -0.67 5.83 -3.35
N ILE A 6 -0.16 6.87 -2.68
CA ILE A 6 0.78 6.69 -1.58
C ILE A 6 0.01 6.34 -0.32
N GLU A 7 0.47 5.31 0.38
CA GLU A 7 -0.06 4.89 1.67
C GLU A 7 0.89 5.36 2.79
N PRO A 8 0.50 6.40 3.56
CA PRO A 8 1.38 7.03 4.55
C PRO A 8 1.93 6.05 5.58
N THR A 9 1.11 5.08 5.99
CA THR A 9 1.46 4.08 7.01
C THR A 9 2.65 3.20 6.61
N GLY A 10 3.00 3.12 5.32
CA GLY A 10 4.17 2.39 4.82
C GLY A 10 5.38 3.24 4.44
N CYS A 11 5.31 4.56 4.64
CA CYS A 11 6.36 5.50 4.28
C CYS A 11 7.35 5.70 5.44
N THR A 12 8.65 5.57 5.17
CA THR A 12 9.69 5.69 6.21
C THR A 12 11.07 5.92 5.59
N VAL A 13 12.10 6.13 6.43
CA VAL A 13 13.49 6.10 5.98
C VAL A 13 14.05 4.69 6.14
N ARG A 14 14.59 4.12 5.06
CA ARG A 14 15.21 2.80 5.09
C ARG A 14 16.56 2.82 4.42
N LYS A 15 17.62 2.53 5.18
CA LYS A 15 19.00 2.36 4.68
C LYS A 15 19.43 3.51 3.75
N GLY A 16 19.24 4.76 4.21
CA GLY A 16 19.69 5.96 3.50
C GLY A 16 18.81 6.36 2.32
N LYS A 17 17.61 5.78 2.19
CA LYS A 17 16.62 6.08 1.16
C LYS A 17 15.26 6.42 1.77
N VAL A 18 14.44 7.12 1.00
CA VAL A 18 13.01 7.32 1.26
C VAL A 18 12.28 6.06 0.78
N GLN A 19 11.69 5.29 1.69
CA GLN A 19 10.79 4.19 1.37
C GLN A 19 9.37 4.72 1.22
N LEU A 20 8.74 4.43 0.10
CA LEU A 20 7.34 4.74 -0.20
C LEU A 20 6.55 3.45 -0.34
N ARG A 21 5.30 3.45 0.13
CA ARG A 21 4.34 2.38 -0.14
C ARG A 21 3.33 2.88 -1.16
N PHE A 22 3.34 2.27 -2.34
CA PHE A 22 2.30 2.46 -3.34
C PHE A 22 1.21 1.40 -3.10
N SER A 23 -0.03 1.85 -2.99
CA SER A 23 -1.22 1.00 -2.92
C SER A 23 -2.01 1.18 -4.21
N PHE A 24 -2.32 0.06 -4.86
CA PHE A 24 -3.05 0.06 -6.12
C PHE A 24 -4.47 -0.45 -5.92
N TYR A 25 -5.45 0.34 -6.33
CA TYR A 25 -6.89 0.09 -6.16
C TYR A 25 -7.54 -0.12 -7.52
N LEU A 26 -8.65 -0.86 -7.51
CA LEU A 26 -9.52 -1.08 -8.67
C LEU A 26 -10.72 -0.13 -8.57
N GLU A 27 -11.36 0.17 -9.69
CA GLU A 27 -12.67 0.84 -9.73
C GLU A 27 -13.76 -0.11 -10.24
N PRO A 28 -15.04 0.21 -10.00
CA PRO A 28 -16.15 -0.49 -10.64
C PRO A 28 -15.95 -0.61 -12.16
N GLY A 29 -15.99 -1.85 -12.65
CA GLY A 29 -15.77 -2.19 -14.06
C GLY A 29 -14.35 -2.64 -14.41
N ASP A 30 -13.37 -2.54 -13.51
CA ASP A 30 -12.09 -3.24 -13.68
C ASP A 30 -12.27 -4.75 -13.44
N ALA A 31 -11.41 -5.56 -14.07
CA ALA A 31 -11.43 -7.01 -13.92
C ALA A 31 -11.27 -7.43 -12.46
N ARG A 32 -12.17 -8.31 -11.99
CA ARG A 32 -12.14 -8.90 -10.65
C ARG A 32 -12.22 -7.86 -9.53
N TYR A 33 -12.91 -6.75 -9.77
CA TYR A 33 -13.12 -5.68 -8.80
C TYR A 33 -13.76 -6.19 -7.50
N GLU A 34 -14.72 -7.10 -7.63
CA GLU A 34 -15.46 -7.73 -6.53
C GLU A 34 -14.59 -8.52 -5.56
N GLU A 35 -13.37 -8.94 -5.95
CA GLU A 35 -12.43 -9.59 -5.04
C GLU A 35 -11.80 -8.61 -4.03
N HIS A 36 -11.84 -7.32 -4.35
CA HIS A 36 -11.23 -6.26 -3.57
C HIS A 36 -12.22 -5.24 -3.03
N HIS A 37 -13.46 -5.25 -3.53
CA HIS A 37 -14.59 -4.54 -2.93
C HIS A 37 -15.28 -5.46 -1.92
N VAL A 38 -14.99 -5.29 -0.63
CA VAL A 38 -15.41 -6.22 0.42
C VAL A 38 -16.14 -5.53 1.56
N GLN A 39 -16.92 -6.31 2.31
CA GLN A 39 -17.53 -5.85 3.55
C GLN A 39 -16.59 -6.06 4.73
N VAL A 40 -16.24 -4.97 5.42
CA VAL A 40 -15.41 -4.99 6.63
C VAL A 40 -16.24 -4.60 7.86
N PRO A 41 -15.99 -5.23 9.03
CA PRO A 41 -16.68 -4.87 10.26
C PRO A 41 -16.30 -3.45 10.71
N ILE A 42 -17.28 -2.72 11.23
CA ILE A 42 -17.08 -1.41 11.86
C ILE A 42 -16.70 -1.66 13.32
N ILE A 43 -15.40 -1.53 13.63
CA ILE A 43 -14.89 -1.68 14.99
C ILE A 43 -15.25 -0.42 15.82
N PRO A 44 -15.93 -0.57 16.96
CA PRO A 44 -16.25 0.57 17.83
C PRO A 44 -14.98 1.11 18.51
N GLU A 45 -15.01 2.37 18.97
CA GLU A 45 -13.85 3.06 19.58
C GLU A 45 -13.28 2.33 20.80
N GLY A 46 -14.12 1.62 21.57
CA GLY A 46 -13.71 0.80 22.71
C GLY A 46 -13.16 -0.59 22.35
N GLY A 47 -13.17 -0.97 21.07
CA GLY A 47 -12.70 -2.28 20.60
C GLY A 47 -13.57 -3.44 21.09
N TYR A 48 -12.94 -4.60 21.26
CA TYR A 48 -13.58 -5.81 21.75
C TYR A 48 -13.91 -5.68 23.25
N PRO A 49 -15.18 -5.87 23.68
CA PRO A 49 -15.57 -5.68 25.07
C PRO A 49 -15.23 -6.88 25.99
N GLY A 50 -14.78 -8.00 25.43
CA GLY A 50 -14.40 -9.19 26.19
C GLY A 50 -13.01 -9.09 26.81
N GLU A 51 -12.66 -10.10 27.59
CA GLU A 51 -11.35 -10.18 28.24
C GLU A 51 -10.22 -10.40 27.23
N VAL A 52 -9.12 -9.67 27.40
CA VAL A 52 -7.90 -9.79 26.62
C VAL A 52 -6.72 -10.13 27.54
N ASN A 53 -5.73 -10.83 27.01
CA ASN A 53 -4.48 -11.10 27.71
C ASN A 53 -3.56 -9.86 27.74
N ALA A 54 -2.38 -10.01 28.32
CA ALA A 54 -1.40 -8.92 28.43
C ALA A 54 -0.94 -8.36 27.07
N GLU A 55 -1.00 -9.17 26.01
CA GLU A 55 -0.66 -8.81 24.64
C GLU A 55 -1.84 -8.20 23.86
N GLY A 56 -3.02 -8.09 24.47
CA GLY A 56 -4.23 -7.56 23.84
C GLY A 56 -4.99 -8.55 22.96
N ALA A 57 -4.64 -9.84 23.00
CA ALA A 57 -5.36 -10.90 22.30
C ALA A 57 -6.56 -11.38 23.12
N PRO A 58 -7.69 -11.75 22.49
CA PRO A 58 -8.87 -12.23 23.20
C PRO A 58 -8.55 -13.54 23.95
N VAL A 59 -8.95 -13.62 25.22
CA VAL A 59 -8.82 -14.86 26.02
C VAL A 59 -9.78 -15.94 25.50
N ASP A 60 -10.98 -15.52 25.07
CA ASP A 60 -11.98 -16.37 24.41
C ASP A 60 -12.08 -15.98 22.93
N GLN A 61 -11.50 -16.82 22.08
CA GLN A 61 -11.49 -16.61 20.63
C GLN A 61 -12.86 -16.81 19.99
N ASP A 62 -13.70 -17.70 20.54
CA ASP A 62 -15.04 -17.99 19.99
C ASP A 62 -16.00 -16.84 20.29
N HIS A 63 -15.92 -16.27 21.50
CA HIS A 63 -16.64 -15.05 21.85
C HIS A 63 -16.17 -13.85 20.99
N TYR A 64 -14.86 -13.71 20.75
CA TYR A 64 -14.34 -12.68 19.86
C TYR A 64 -14.85 -12.82 18.42
N ASN A 65 -14.82 -14.04 17.86
CA ASN A 65 -15.31 -14.30 16.51
C ASN A 65 -16.80 -13.99 16.40
N SER A 66 -17.60 -14.43 17.38
CA SER A 66 -19.05 -14.15 17.44
C SER A 66 -19.33 -12.65 17.54
N TRP A 67 -18.59 -11.93 18.37
CA TRP A 67 -18.67 -10.48 18.46
C TRP A 67 -18.32 -9.81 17.14
N LEU A 68 -17.21 -10.20 16.50
CA LEU A 68 -16.74 -9.63 15.24
C LEU A 68 -17.74 -9.85 14.10
N GLU A 69 -18.36 -11.02 14.05
CA GLU A 69 -19.43 -11.35 13.08
C GLU A 69 -20.71 -10.55 13.33
N SER A 70 -21.01 -10.22 14.59
CA SER A 70 -22.19 -9.42 14.96
C SER A 70 -22.10 -7.94 14.59
N LEU A 71 -20.88 -7.43 14.31
CA LEU A 71 -20.67 -6.02 14.04
C LEU A 71 -21.32 -5.58 12.71
N PRO A 72 -21.87 -4.35 12.66
CA PRO A 72 -22.31 -3.78 11.39
C PRO A 72 -21.13 -3.69 10.42
N LYS A 73 -21.40 -3.93 9.15
CA LYS A 73 -20.38 -3.95 8.10
C LYS A 73 -20.52 -2.74 7.19
N LYS A 74 -19.41 -2.26 6.67
CA LYS A 74 -19.36 -1.25 5.60
C LYS A 74 -18.63 -1.82 4.39
N TRP A 75 -19.02 -1.37 3.20
CA TRP A 75 -18.25 -1.62 1.99
C TRP A 75 -16.97 -0.80 2.00
N GLN A 76 -15.87 -1.43 1.57
CA GLN A 76 -14.56 -0.83 1.47
C GLN A 76 -13.81 -1.40 0.27
N ASP A 77 -13.10 -0.52 -0.44
CA ASP A 77 -12.15 -0.92 -1.48
C ASP A 77 -10.78 -1.20 -0.84
N ASN A 78 -10.31 -2.42 -0.98
CA ASN A 78 -8.96 -2.81 -0.60
C ASN A 78 -8.02 -2.72 -1.81
N PRO A 79 -6.72 -2.46 -1.58
CA PRO A 79 -5.77 -2.48 -2.68
C PRO A 79 -5.61 -3.92 -3.20
N PHE A 80 -5.54 -4.08 -4.52
CA PHE A 80 -5.21 -5.37 -5.15
C PHE A 80 -3.73 -5.70 -5.08
N HIS A 81 -2.89 -4.67 -4.91
CA HIS A 81 -1.46 -4.85 -4.68
C HIS A 81 -0.86 -3.68 -3.89
N ASN A 82 0.15 -4.00 -3.09
CA ASN A 82 0.97 -3.04 -2.36
C ASN A 82 2.42 -3.22 -2.78
N HIS A 83 3.09 -2.12 -3.13
CA HIS A 83 4.44 -2.13 -3.65
C HIS A 83 5.33 -1.13 -2.91
N PHE A 84 6.51 -1.58 -2.44
CA PHE A 84 7.49 -0.70 -1.82
C PHE A 84 8.51 -0.21 -2.84
N VAL A 85 8.70 1.11 -2.89
CA VAL A 85 9.67 1.77 -3.75
C VAL A 85 10.65 2.58 -2.90
N TYR A 86 11.88 2.69 -3.36
CA TYR A 86 12.96 3.39 -2.66
C TYR A 86 13.51 4.48 -3.56
N VAL A 87 13.48 5.72 -3.08
CA VAL A 87 13.96 6.90 -3.81
C VAL A 87 14.96 7.69 -2.98
N ASP A 88 15.76 8.52 -3.64
CA ASP A 88 16.65 9.47 -2.97
C ASP A 88 15.88 10.65 -2.38
N ALA A 89 16.50 11.36 -1.44
CA ALA A 89 15.85 12.48 -0.75
C ALA A 89 15.54 13.68 -1.66
N ASP A 90 16.21 13.78 -2.82
CA ASP A 90 15.98 14.77 -3.86
C ASP A 90 15.07 14.30 -4.99
N ALA A 91 14.52 13.08 -4.89
CA ALA A 91 13.57 12.59 -5.87
C ALA A 91 12.37 13.55 -5.99
N THR A 92 12.10 13.94 -7.22
CA THR A 92 11.02 14.85 -7.58
C THR A 92 9.67 14.14 -7.56
N ASP A 93 8.60 14.92 -7.38
CA ASP A 93 7.24 14.38 -7.43
C ASP A 93 6.92 13.78 -8.81
N ALA A 94 7.52 14.29 -9.88
CA ALA A 94 7.41 13.73 -11.23
C ALA A 94 8.03 12.33 -11.33
N GLU A 95 9.23 12.14 -10.77
CA GLU A 95 9.87 10.82 -10.72
C GLU A 95 9.05 9.84 -9.89
N ILE A 96 8.52 10.26 -8.75
CA ILE A 96 7.66 9.42 -7.90
C ILE A 96 6.39 9.00 -8.65
N ARG A 97 5.72 9.92 -9.36
CA ARG A 97 4.53 9.62 -10.18
C ARG A 97 4.87 8.70 -11.34
N GLN A 98 6.02 8.88 -11.99
CA GLN A 98 6.46 7.98 -13.04
C GLN A 98 6.66 6.56 -12.51
N LEU A 99 7.35 6.40 -11.38
CA LEU A 99 7.55 5.10 -10.73
C LEU A 99 6.22 4.42 -10.37
N MET A 100 5.27 5.22 -9.86
CA MET A 100 3.94 4.72 -9.51
C MET A 100 3.16 4.29 -10.76
N THR A 101 3.24 5.05 -11.84
CA THR A 101 2.56 4.74 -13.11
C THR A 101 3.13 3.45 -13.72
N GLU A 102 4.45 3.34 -13.83
CA GLU A 102 5.12 2.12 -14.33
C GLU A 102 4.72 0.89 -13.52
N SER A 103 4.71 1.01 -12.19
CA SER A 103 4.32 -0.08 -11.29
C SER A 103 2.84 -0.45 -11.45
N LEU A 104 1.95 0.56 -11.50
CA LEU A 104 0.52 0.36 -11.65
C LEU A 104 0.20 -0.37 -12.96
N GLU A 105 0.78 0.06 -14.08
CA GLU A 105 0.56 -0.56 -15.40
C GLU A 105 0.97 -2.04 -15.40
N GLU A 106 2.14 -2.35 -14.84
CA GLU A 106 2.66 -3.72 -14.80
C GLU A 106 1.81 -4.63 -13.90
N PHE A 107 1.54 -4.20 -12.67
CA PHE A 107 0.78 -5.03 -11.72
C PHE A 107 -0.68 -5.16 -12.13
N TRP A 108 -1.27 -4.10 -12.70
CA TRP A 108 -2.61 -4.20 -13.26
C TRP A 108 -2.65 -5.19 -14.44
N GLY A 109 -1.67 -5.13 -15.36
CA GLY A 109 -1.64 -6.05 -16.50
C GLY A 109 -1.52 -7.51 -16.07
N ILE A 110 -0.73 -7.79 -15.03
CA ILE A 110 -0.62 -9.13 -14.45
C ILE A 110 -1.95 -9.54 -13.79
N TRP A 111 -2.54 -8.65 -12.98
CA TRP A 111 -3.81 -8.90 -12.30
C TRP A 111 -4.97 -9.18 -13.27
N ALA A 112 -5.10 -8.33 -14.30
CA ALA A 112 -6.17 -8.39 -15.30
C ALA A 112 -6.12 -9.68 -16.13
N ASN A 113 -4.93 -10.27 -16.29
CA ASN A 113 -4.76 -11.56 -16.95
C ASN A 113 -5.02 -12.77 -16.04
N GLY A 114 -5.43 -12.55 -14.78
CA GLY A 114 -5.65 -13.62 -13.81
C GLY A 114 -4.36 -14.27 -13.31
N GLU A 115 -3.21 -13.63 -13.53
CA GLU A 115 -1.92 -14.17 -13.10
C GLU A 115 -1.61 -13.84 -11.63
N ASP A 116 -0.84 -14.72 -10.98
CA ASP A 116 -0.29 -14.46 -9.65
C ASP A 116 0.82 -13.39 -9.73
N ILE A 117 0.58 -12.26 -9.08
CA ILE A 117 1.49 -11.10 -9.11
C ILE A 117 2.89 -11.46 -8.59
N LEU A 118 2.99 -12.25 -7.52
CA LEU A 118 4.27 -12.59 -6.92
C LEU A 118 5.07 -13.54 -7.82
N LYS A 119 4.41 -14.52 -8.44
CA LYS A 119 5.04 -15.42 -9.41
C LYS A 119 5.51 -14.65 -10.64
N ALA A 120 4.67 -13.78 -11.20
CA ALA A 120 5.03 -12.94 -12.34
C ALA A 120 6.20 -12.01 -12.01
N TRP A 121 6.21 -11.36 -10.84
CA TRP A 121 7.31 -10.49 -10.40
C TRP A 121 8.63 -11.25 -10.26
N LYS A 122 8.60 -12.50 -9.81
CA LYS A 122 9.81 -13.35 -9.74
C LYS A 122 10.32 -13.73 -11.13
N ALA A 123 9.43 -14.10 -12.04
CA ALA A 123 9.78 -14.68 -13.35
C ALA A 123 10.06 -13.64 -14.45
N LYS A 124 9.36 -12.50 -14.45
CA LYS A 124 9.40 -11.51 -15.55
C LYS A 124 10.41 -10.39 -15.26
N PRO A 125 11.08 -9.84 -16.29
CA PRO A 125 11.91 -8.64 -16.17
C PRO A 125 11.04 -7.38 -16.17
N LEU A 126 10.41 -7.08 -15.02
CA LEU A 126 9.55 -5.90 -14.85
C LEU A 126 10.37 -4.62 -14.62
N LYS A 127 9.92 -3.48 -15.15
CA LYS A 127 10.49 -2.14 -14.89
C LYS A 127 10.38 -1.74 -13.43
N SER A 128 9.30 -2.13 -12.76
CA SER A 128 9.10 -1.97 -11.31
C SER A 128 10.08 -2.82 -10.48
N LYS A 129 10.71 -3.85 -11.06
CA LYS A 129 11.69 -4.71 -10.38
C LYS A 129 13.07 -4.06 -10.35
N ARG A 130 13.18 -2.96 -9.63
CA ARG A 130 14.44 -2.24 -9.44
C ARG A 130 15.26 -2.90 -8.34
N ARG A 131 16.57 -3.08 -8.59
CA ARG A 131 17.49 -3.56 -7.56
C ARG A 131 17.59 -2.51 -6.46
N PHE A 132 17.35 -2.91 -5.22
CA PHE A 132 17.59 -2.03 -4.08
C PHE A 132 19.08 -1.72 -3.96
N VAL A 133 19.41 -0.44 -3.92
CA VAL A 133 20.75 0.08 -3.64
C VAL A 133 20.63 0.99 -2.43
N ALA A 134 21.37 0.67 -1.36
CA ALA A 134 21.39 1.51 -0.15
C ALA A 134 21.92 2.91 -0.49
N GLY A 135 21.34 3.92 0.16
CA GLY A 135 21.83 5.30 0.07
C GLY A 135 22.92 5.60 1.08
N ASP A 136 23.38 6.85 1.07
CA ASP A 136 24.30 7.37 2.09
C ASP A 136 23.63 7.34 3.48
N MET A 137 24.34 6.85 4.49
CA MET A 137 23.86 6.75 5.87
C MET A 137 24.31 7.94 6.74
N SER A 138 24.92 8.97 6.17
CA SER A 138 25.29 10.18 6.88
C SER A 138 24.10 10.84 7.58
N THR A 139 24.34 11.49 8.72
CA THR A 139 23.31 12.23 9.47
C THR A 139 22.60 13.25 8.58
N THR A 140 23.34 13.90 7.68
CA THR A 140 22.79 14.87 6.73
C THR A 140 21.80 14.22 5.78
N ASN A 141 22.16 13.11 5.13
CA ASN A 141 21.24 12.43 4.22
C ASN A 141 20.03 11.85 4.95
N MET A 142 20.25 11.25 6.13
CA MET A 142 19.17 10.70 6.95
C MET A 142 18.15 11.76 7.38
N LYS A 143 18.60 12.99 7.66
CA LYS A 143 17.71 14.13 7.94
C LYS A 143 16.91 14.53 6.71
N ARG A 144 17.56 14.65 5.54
CA ARG A 144 16.87 14.96 4.27
C ARG A 144 15.83 13.91 3.91
N CYS A 145 16.15 12.62 4.06
CA CYS A 145 15.21 11.54 3.83
C CYS A 145 13.99 11.64 4.76
N ARG A 146 14.20 11.93 6.06
CA ARG A 146 13.09 12.11 7.02
C ARG A 146 12.17 13.26 6.62
N GLN A 147 12.75 14.41 6.28
CA GLN A 147 12.00 15.57 5.82
C GLN A 147 11.20 15.26 4.55
N LYS A 148 11.77 14.51 3.60
CA LYS A 148 11.03 14.09 2.40
C LYS A 148 9.90 13.10 2.71
N VAL A 149 10.09 12.19 3.67
CA VAL A 149 9.01 11.30 4.14
C VAL A 149 7.86 12.12 4.75
N GLU A 150 8.17 13.07 5.63
CA GLU A 150 7.19 13.95 6.26
C GLU A 150 6.40 14.76 5.21
N ASP A 151 7.09 15.39 4.26
CA ASP A 151 6.48 16.11 3.12
C ASP A 151 5.53 15.22 2.30
N ILE A 152 5.99 14.02 1.92
CA ILE A 152 5.18 13.09 1.14
C ILE A 152 3.96 12.60 1.93
N VAL A 153 4.11 12.33 3.23
CA VAL A 153 3.01 11.86 4.08
C VAL A 153 1.96 12.95 4.23
N GLU A 154 2.35 14.21 4.43
CA GLU A 154 1.44 15.35 4.52
C GLU A 154 0.66 15.56 3.22
N ARG A 155 1.31 15.36 2.07
CA ARG A 155 0.73 15.59 0.74
C ARG A 155 0.36 14.29 0.00
N ALA A 156 0.18 13.17 0.70
CA ALA A 156 -0.01 11.86 0.08
C ALA A 156 -1.26 11.82 -0.83
N SER A 157 -2.31 12.57 -0.47
CA SER A 157 -3.55 12.69 -1.26
C SER A 157 -3.34 13.38 -2.60
N GLU A 158 -2.32 14.24 -2.73
CA GLU A 158 -1.95 14.90 -3.99
C GLU A 158 -1.20 13.94 -4.92
N LEU A 159 -0.50 12.96 -4.34
CA LEU A 159 0.38 12.01 -5.03
C LEU A 159 -0.37 10.73 -5.41
N GLN A 160 -1.26 10.88 -6.39
CA GLN A 160 -1.97 9.77 -7.04
C GLN A 160 -1.75 9.74 -8.55
N VAL A 161 -1.89 8.55 -9.13
CA VAL A 161 -1.92 8.33 -10.59
C VAL A 161 -3.11 7.47 -10.96
N VAL A 162 -3.70 7.75 -12.11
CA VAL A 162 -4.79 6.95 -12.67
C VAL A 162 -4.24 6.28 -13.92
N ARG A 163 -4.50 4.99 -14.09
CA ARG A 163 -4.12 4.27 -15.30
C ARG A 163 -4.82 4.90 -16.50
N GLY A 164 -4.04 5.42 -17.45
CA GLY A 164 -4.58 5.97 -18.70
C GLY A 164 -5.24 4.87 -19.54
N VAL A 165 -6.47 5.10 -20.00
CA VAL A 165 -7.09 4.26 -21.02
C VAL A 165 -6.42 4.61 -22.35
N LYS A 166 -5.76 3.63 -22.97
CA LYS A 166 -5.41 3.70 -24.40
C LYS A 166 -6.57 3.18 -25.23
#